data_AF-A0A916TCR0-F1
#
_entry.id   AF-A0A916TCR0-F1
#
_cell.length_a   1.000
_cell.length_b   1.000
_cell.length_c   1.000
_cell.angle_alpha   90.00
_cell.angle_beta   90.00
_cell.angle_gamma   90.00
#
_symmetry.space_group_name_H-M   'P 1'
#
loop_
_entity.id
_entity.type
_entity.pdbx_description
1 polymer ?
#
loop_
_entity_poly.entity_id
_entity_poly.type
_entity_poly.pdbx_seq_one_letter_code
_entity_poly.pdbx_strand_id
1 'polypeptide(L)'
;MSHFLDRSEINDRLESTPWRDIDVSPEVASTNDELMRDPRPWRALVTDNQVAGRGRLDRSWVAPAGTSIALSATLPLPRDATRWGWVPLLVGVAVRRAVRDLTGASIGLKWPNDVLARADARAPWSKLAGILCQATGGADPSVVVGIGINVHQTAEELPVDTATSLHLVGHDVRCEDLIVGVLRALAQIQQEWDGDGEDSAYRAACVTVGQQVRVEMSGDESVTGPALDIDAMGRLVVDTPEGPVPHAVGDVIHIRPGEMDLLPEPDPHDRAAFVDALEERLLGAPRSMRRSDIARGAGVTEEETSRLWRALGFASARDEDVVFSEADLTAVQAVARTVRDGELDEATVLGLARAVGRSTDRLAMWSLQVITDMVTGDDGIGVDSRVARLAAQRAVDVAEELTPLITYVWRRNLAVAISRMIADSEPESHIGVRRTIGFADLVNFTQLTRQLGERELAALVQRFESLASDVVATQGGAVVKTVGDEILFSHTTVEGAVAIAFDLIDQAAADDLIPRMRVGVATGRVLARLGDVYGNTVNRASRLSGAAEPGTVLADSDVAAALTDDPHVRAVAREAIHLPGIGQITSWVLSRRHGELLSPP
;
A
#
# COMPACT_ATOMS: atom_id res chain seq x y z
N MET A 1 13.29 26.50 -35.38
CA MET A 1 11.97 26.27 -34.78
C MET A 1 11.64 24.82 -35.01
N SER A 2 11.58 24.00 -33.95
CA SER A 2 10.91 22.70 -34.06
C SER A 2 9.47 22.94 -34.48
N HIS A 3 8.90 22.02 -35.27
CA HIS A 3 7.49 22.10 -35.64
C HIS A 3 6.56 21.79 -34.46
N PHE A 4 7.10 21.31 -33.35
CA PHE A 4 6.35 20.84 -32.18
C PHE A 4 6.72 21.54 -30.87
N LEU A 5 7.87 22.21 -30.77
CA LEU A 5 8.31 22.91 -29.55
C LEU A 5 8.48 24.42 -29.78
N ASP A 6 7.88 25.23 -28.90
CA ASP A 6 8.05 26.69 -28.90
C ASP A 6 9.28 27.15 -28.11
N ARG A 7 10.32 27.59 -28.83
CA ARG A 7 11.55 28.14 -28.24
C ARG A 7 11.31 29.38 -27.39
N SER A 8 10.45 30.30 -27.83
CA SER A 8 10.21 31.56 -27.13
C SER A 8 9.55 31.27 -25.79
N GLU A 9 8.52 30.42 -25.80
CA GLU A 9 7.80 30.04 -24.57
C GLU A 9 8.75 29.41 -23.55
N ILE A 10 9.59 28.46 -23.97
CA ILE A 10 10.55 27.80 -23.07
C ILE A 10 11.54 28.81 -22.47
N ASN A 11 12.08 29.73 -23.28
CA ASN A 11 13.05 30.73 -22.80
C ASN A 11 12.39 31.74 -21.85
N ASP A 12 11.20 32.25 -22.19
CA ASP A 12 10.47 33.22 -21.35
C ASP A 12 10.16 32.63 -19.96
N ARG A 13 9.79 31.34 -19.90
CA ARG A 13 9.49 30.64 -18.64
C ARG A 13 10.73 30.31 -17.81
N LEU A 14 11.92 30.32 -18.40
CA LEU A 14 13.18 30.01 -17.73
C LEU A 14 14.05 31.26 -17.47
N GLU A 15 13.57 32.46 -17.81
CA GLU A 15 14.30 33.73 -17.64
C GLU A 15 14.79 33.96 -16.20
N SER A 16 14.03 33.51 -15.20
CA SER A 16 14.38 33.64 -13.78
C SER A 16 15.35 32.56 -13.26
N THR A 17 15.85 31.69 -14.14
CA THR A 17 16.74 30.57 -13.79
C THR A 17 18.15 30.79 -14.36
N PRO A 18 19.14 29.96 -13.99
CA PRO A 18 20.46 30.02 -14.61
C PRO A 18 20.49 29.68 -16.11
N TRP A 19 19.43 29.05 -16.65
CA TRP A 19 19.34 28.65 -18.06
C TRP A 19 19.06 29.84 -18.98
N ARG A 20 20.14 30.46 -19.47
CA ARG A 20 20.06 31.64 -20.36
C ARG A 20 20.37 31.35 -21.83
N ASP A 21 20.88 30.16 -22.12
CA ASP A 21 21.25 29.72 -23.48
C ASP A 21 20.57 28.38 -23.77
N ILE A 22 19.25 28.42 -23.97
CA ILE A 22 18.42 27.26 -24.31
C ILE A 22 18.10 27.32 -25.80
N ASP A 23 18.61 26.32 -26.53
CA ASP A 23 18.32 26.17 -27.94
C ASP A 23 17.31 25.04 -28.19
N VAL A 24 16.49 25.22 -29.22
CA VAL A 24 15.48 24.26 -29.66
C VAL A 24 15.71 23.99 -31.13
N SER A 25 16.22 22.80 -31.43
CA SER A 25 16.46 22.37 -32.81
C SER A 25 15.25 21.62 -33.37
N PRO A 26 14.87 21.84 -34.63
CA PRO A 26 13.86 21.01 -35.30
C PRO A 26 14.30 19.58 -35.55
N GLU A 27 15.60 19.36 -35.68
CA GLU A 27 16.20 18.04 -35.85
C GLU A 27 17.67 18.13 -35.42
N VAL A 28 18.19 17.10 -34.76
CA VAL A 28 19.62 17.00 -34.47
C VAL A 28 20.05 15.53 -34.43
N ALA A 29 21.29 15.25 -34.82
CA ALA A 29 21.85 13.91 -34.74
C ALA A 29 21.88 13.40 -33.29
N SER A 30 22.58 14.10 -32.40
CA SER A 30 22.61 13.82 -30.96
C SER A 30 22.75 15.14 -30.20
N THR A 31 21.82 15.41 -29.30
CA THR A 31 21.84 16.58 -28.41
C THR A 31 23.08 16.60 -27.52
N ASN A 32 23.50 15.42 -27.02
CA ASN A 32 24.72 15.28 -26.23
C ASN A 32 25.96 15.62 -27.04
N ASP A 33 26.07 15.12 -28.27
CA ASP A 33 27.23 15.34 -29.13
C ASP A 33 27.41 16.81 -29.47
N GLU A 34 26.30 17.50 -29.71
CA GLU A 34 26.30 18.92 -30.01
C GLU A 34 26.74 19.75 -28.80
N LEU A 35 26.23 19.45 -27.61
CA LEU A 35 26.69 20.15 -26.40
C LEU A 35 28.13 19.79 -26.02
N MET A 36 28.60 18.57 -26.31
CA MET A 36 29.99 18.18 -26.08
C MET A 36 30.99 18.94 -26.97
N ARG A 37 30.55 19.53 -28.10
CA ARG A 37 31.41 20.41 -28.93
C ARG A 37 31.68 21.76 -28.29
N ASP A 38 30.75 22.27 -27.48
CA ASP A 38 30.86 23.53 -26.75
C ASP A 38 30.21 23.42 -25.36
N PRO A 39 30.86 22.71 -24.41
CA PRO A 39 30.26 22.35 -23.13
C PRO A 39 30.43 23.48 -22.10
N ARG A 40 29.91 24.67 -22.42
CA ARG A 40 29.83 25.76 -21.45
C ARG A 40 28.70 25.48 -20.45
N PRO A 41 28.91 25.65 -19.13
CA PRO A 41 27.86 25.50 -18.13
C PRO A 41 26.60 26.32 -18.44
N TRP A 42 25.45 25.79 -18.04
CA TRP A 42 24.12 26.40 -18.17
C TRP A 42 23.62 26.58 -19.61
N ARG A 43 24.19 25.80 -20.55
CA ARG A 43 23.63 25.61 -21.89
C ARG A 43 22.69 24.42 -21.90
N ALA A 44 21.58 24.54 -22.63
CA ALA A 44 20.68 23.43 -22.88
C ALA A 44 20.32 23.36 -24.37
N LEU A 45 20.19 22.15 -24.90
CA LEU A 45 19.72 21.89 -26.25
C LEU A 45 18.60 20.87 -26.18
N VAL A 46 17.49 21.20 -26.82
CA VAL A 46 16.30 20.36 -26.85
C VAL A 46 15.88 20.09 -28.30
N THR A 47 15.45 18.87 -28.56
CA THR A 47 14.74 18.48 -29.77
C THR A 47 13.66 17.46 -29.43
N ASP A 48 12.63 17.40 -30.24
CA ASP A 48 11.64 16.33 -30.28
C ASP A 48 11.90 15.35 -31.45
N ASN A 49 12.95 15.60 -32.24
CA ASN A 49 13.36 14.78 -33.38
C ASN A 49 14.90 14.58 -33.34
N GLN A 50 15.33 13.48 -32.70
CA GLN A 50 16.74 13.11 -32.60
C GLN A 50 17.03 11.87 -33.46
N VAL A 51 17.89 12.00 -34.46
CA VAL A 51 18.02 10.99 -35.54
C VAL A 51 19.21 10.03 -35.37
N ALA A 52 20.14 10.31 -34.46
CA ALA A 52 21.31 9.48 -34.15
C ALA A 52 21.64 9.52 -32.65
N GLY A 53 20.60 9.50 -31.81
CA GLY A 53 20.74 9.57 -30.37
C GLY A 53 21.44 8.34 -29.78
N ARG A 54 22.17 8.56 -28.69
CA ARG A 54 22.95 7.53 -28.01
C ARG A 54 22.50 7.34 -26.57
N GLY A 55 22.34 6.09 -26.19
CA GLY A 55 22.34 5.64 -24.80
C GLY A 55 23.74 5.21 -24.36
N ARG A 56 23.83 4.61 -23.18
CA ARG A 56 25.09 3.99 -22.71
C ARG A 56 25.51 2.85 -23.64
N LEU A 57 26.83 2.61 -23.71
CA LEU A 57 27.44 1.52 -24.49
C LEU A 57 27.04 1.53 -25.97
N ASP A 58 26.98 2.73 -26.57
CA ASP A 58 26.62 2.94 -27.98
C ASP A 58 25.26 2.37 -28.42
N ARG A 59 24.34 2.12 -27.48
CA ARG A 59 22.96 1.74 -27.82
C ARG A 59 22.26 2.93 -28.49
N SER A 60 21.50 2.66 -29.54
CA SER A 60 20.70 3.69 -30.21
C SER A 60 19.51 4.13 -29.35
N TRP A 61 19.24 5.43 -29.32
CA TRP A 61 18.02 6.00 -28.76
C TRP A 61 17.43 7.01 -29.76
N VAL A 62 16.40 6.58 -30.49
CA VAL A 62 15.70 7.32 -31.55
C VAL A 62 14.21 7.03 -31.39
N ALA A 63 13.37 8.04 -31.65
CA ALA A 63 11.91 7.93 -31.62
C ALA A 63 11.31 8.77 -32.75
N PRO A 64 10.04 8.52 -33.15
CA PRO A 64 9.33 9.37 -34.10
C PRO A 64 9.27 10.83 -33.65
N ALA A 65 9.34 11.77 -34.60
CA ALA A 65 9.30 13.20 -34.30
C ALA A 65 8.03 13.59 -33.53
N GLY A 66 8.17 14.48 -32.53
CA GLY A 66 7.07 14.97 -31.71
C GLY A 66 6.59 14.01 -30.61
N THR A 67 7.08 12.76 -30.56
CA THR A 67 6.58 11.76 -29.61
C THR A 67 7.40 11.66 -28.33
N SER A 68 8.65 12.14 -28.35
CA SER A 68 9.59 12.06 -27.23
C SER A 68 10.37 13.37 -27.06
N ILE A 69 11.05 13.53 -25.94
CA ILE A 69 11.93 14.68 -25.69
C ILE A 69 13.37 14.18 -25.57
N ALA A 70 14.26 14.73 -26.40
CA ALA A 70 15.69 14.64 -26.23
C ALA A 70 16.20 15.99 -25.69
N LEU A 71 16.66 16.00 -24.44
CA LEU A 71 17.17 17.17 -23.76
C LEU A 71 18.59 16.91 -23.29
N SER A 72 19.53 17.73 -23.73
CA SER A 72 20.87 17.77 -23.14
C SER A 72 21.09 19.09 -22.43
N ALA A 73 21.79 19.04 -21.30
CA ALA A 73 22.11 20.20 -20.50
C ALA A 73 23.55 20.11 -19.98
N THR A 74 24.30 21.19 -20.12
CA THR A 74 25.65 21.28 -19.57
C THR A 74 25.61 21.91 -18.19
N LEU A 75 26.11 21.20 -17.18
CA LEU A 75 26.15 21.63 -15.80
C LEU A 75 27.59 21.63 -15.28
N PRO A 76 27.95 22.52 -14.35
CA PRO A 76 29.21 22.37 -13.62
C PRO A 76 29.18 21.06 -12.82
N LEU A 77 30.30 20.33 -12.79
CA LEU A 77 30.40 19.13 -11.95
C LEU A 77 30.44 19.49 -10.45
N PRO A 78 30.03 18.56 -9.56
CA PRO A 78 30.27 18.68 -8.13
C PRO A 78 31.75 18.95 -7.83
N ARG A 79 32.01 19.80 -6.83
CA ARG A 79 33.38 20.17 -6.45
C ARG A 79 34.14 18.98 -5.88
N ASP A 80 33.43 18.15 -5.12
CA ASP A 80 33.96 16.90 -4.62
C ASP A 80 33.87 15.83 -5.71
N ALA A 81 35.02 15.34 -6.15
CA ALA A 81 35.11 14.30 -7.18
C ALA A 81 34.47 12.97 -6.74
N THR A 82 34.37 12.72 -5.43
CA THR A 82 33.72 11.51 -4.90
C THR A 82 32.20 11.51 -5.17
N ARG A 83 31.60 12.67 -5.41
CA ARG A 83 30.18 12.85 -5.74
C ARG A 83 29.87 12.68 -7.22
N TRP A 84 30.88 12.50 -8.09
CA TRP A 84 30.63 12.38 -9.53
C TRP A 84 29.78 11.15 -9.88
N GLY A 85 29.86 10.07 -9.09
CA GLY A 85 29.00 8.89 -9.24
C GLY A 85 27.51 9.17 -9.02
N TRP A 86 27.18 10.21 -8.25
CA TRP A 86 25.80 10.63 -7.97
C TRP A 86 25.16 11.44 -9.09
N VAL A 87 25.94 12.01 -10.01
CA VAL A 87 25.42 12.88 -11.08
C VAL A 87 24.27 12.25 -11.87
N PRO A 88 24.38 11.04 -12.46
CA PRO A 88 23.26 10.42 -13.18
C PRO A 88 22.07 10.08 -12.28
N LEU A 89 22.32 9.75 -11.00
CA LEU A 89 21.28 9.40 -10.03
C LEU A 89 20.42 10.62 -9.71
N LEU A 90 21.07 11.75 -9.43
CA LEU A 90 20.43 13.01 -9.09
C LEU A 90 19.73 13.65 -10.29
N VAL A 91 20.25 13.48 -11.50
CA VAL A 91 19.50 13.80 -12.73
C VAL A 91 18.19 13.00 -12.78
N GLY A 92 18.21 11.72 -12.40
CA GLY A 92 17.01 10.90 -12.25
C GLY A 92 16.02 11.49 -11.25
N VAL A 93 16.50 12.01 -10.11
CA VAL A 93 15.67 12.73 -9.13
C VAL A 93 15.03 13.98 -9.74
N ALA A 94 15.76 14.76 -10.55
CA ALA A 94 15.20 15.93 -11.23
C ALA A 94 14.08 15.56 -12.20
N VAL A 95 14.30 14.55 -13.05
CA VAL A 95 13.27 14.07 -13.99
C VAL A 95 12.06 13.56 -13.22
N ARG A 96 12.28 12.77 -12.17
CA ARG A 96 11.21 12.27 -11.30
C ARG A 96 10.40 13.41 -10.68
N ARG A 97 11.05 14.44 -10.15
CA ARG A 97 10.39 15.61 -9.54
C ARG A 97 9.51 16.30 -10.58
N ALA A 98 10.08 16.65 -11.73
CA ALA A 98 9.36 17.33 -12.80
C ALA A 98 8.13 16.54 -13.28
N VAL A 99 8.28 15.24 -13.52
CA VAL A 99 7.16 14.39 -13.96
C VAL A 99 6.09 14.29 -12.87
N ARG A 100 6.47 14.01 -11.62
CA ARG A 100 5.51 13.87 -10.52
C ARG A 100 4.74 15.16 -10.25
N ASP A 101 5.39 16.30 -10.28
CA ASP A 101 4.75 17.60 -10.02
C ASP A 101 3.73 17.96 -11.12
N LEU A 102 3.99 17.55 -12.37
CA LEU A 102 3.10 17.81 -13.50
C LEU A 102 1.93 16.83 -13.60
N THR A 103 2.13 15.57 -13.18
CA THR A 103 1.22 14.46 -13.53
C THR A 103 0.68 13.66 -12.36
N GLY A 104 1.36 13.66 -11.21
CA GLY A 104 1.11 12.73 -10.13
C GLY A 104 1.54 11.28 -10.40
N ALA A 105 2.19 11.00 -11.54
CA ALA A 105 2.57 9.64 -11.96
C ALA A 105 3.42 8.89 -10.92
N SER A 106 3.28 7.57 -10.88
CA SER A 106 4.17 6.69 -10.13
C SER A 106 5.52 6.57 -10.84
N ILE A 107 6.54 7.26 -10.33
CA ILE A 107 7.89 7.29 -10.91
C ILE A 107 8.94 6.70 -9.96
N GLY A 108 9.68 5.73 -10.48
CA GLY A 108 10.76 5.02 -9.80
C GLY A 108 12.09 5.24 -10.51
N LEU A 109 13.20 4.95 -9.83
CA LEU A 109 14.55 5.12 -10.35
C LEU A 109 15.25 3.76 -10.37
N LYS A 110 15.79 3.36 -11.52
CA LYS A 110 16.60 2.16 -11.64
C LYS A 110 18.06 2.56 -11.79
N TRP A 111 18.89 2.07 -10.88
CA TRP A 111 20.31 2.35 -10.90
C TRP A 111 20.93 1.77 -12.18
N PRO A 112 21.84 2.49 -12.85
CA PRO A 112 22.34 3.81 -12.48
C PRO A 112 21.67 4.99 -13.21
N ASN A 113 20.85 4.75 -14.23
CA ASN A 113 20.55 5.80 -15.21
C ASN A 113 19.18 5.68 -15.90
N ASP A 114 18.26 4.89 -15.36
CA ASP A 114 16.94 4.70 -15.94
C ASP A 114 15.86 5.28 -15.01
N VAL A 115 14.92 6.03 -15.58
CA VAL A 115 13.70 6.46 -14.88
C VAL A 115 12.58 5.55 -15.33
N LEU A 116 11.83 5.01 -14.37
CA LEU A 116 10.74 4.07 -14.63
C LEU A 116 9.38 4.70 -14.29
N ALA A 117 8.35 4.27 -14.98
CA ALA A 117 6.96 4.61 -14.69
C ALA A 117 6.08 3.35 -14.66
N ARG A 118 4.95 3.46 -13.97
CA ARG A 118 3.89 2.44 -13.94
C ARG A 118 2.53 3.13 -13.91
N ALA A 119 1.54 2.53 -14.55
CA ALA A 119 0.18 3.08 -14.63
C ALA A 119 -0.50 3.12 -13.25
N ASP A 120 -0.25 2.10 -12.41
CA ASP A 120 -0.77 2.02 -11.06
C ASP A 120 0.17 1.21 -10.15
N ALA A 121 -0.21 1.02 -8.88
CA ALA A 121 0.60 0.32 -7.89
C ALA A 121 0.83 -1.17 -8.21
N ARG A 122 0.00 -1.79 -9.06
CA ARG A 122 0.01 -3.20 -9.44
C ARG A 122 0.73 -3.45 -10.77
N ALA A 123 0.81 -2.45 -11.64
CA ALA A 123 1.54 -2.54 -12.90
C ALA A 123 3.08 -2.64 -12.68
N PRO A 124 3.80 -3.43 -13.49
CA PRO A 124 5.25 -3.52 -13.42
C PRO A 124 5.90 -2.19 -13.78
N TRP A 125 7.11 -1.98 -13.27
CA TRP A 125 7.91 -0.83 -13.65
C TRP A 125 8.44 -0.98 -15.06
N SER A 126 8.16 0.00 -15.92
CA SER A 126 8.65 0.06 -17.29
C SER A 126 9.46 1.32 -17.53
N LYS A 127 10.44 1.26 -18.43
CA LYS A 127 11.40 2.35 -18.64
C LYS A 127 10.75 3.54 -19.35
N LEU A 128 10.68 4.67 -18.65
CA LEU A 128 10.14 5.94 -19.13
C LEU A 128 11.22 6.83 -19.75
N ALA A 129 12.38 6.93 -19.10
CA ALA A 129 13.47 7.78 -19.56
C ALA A 129 14.83 7.13 -19.37
N GLY A 130 15.79 7.53 -20.20
CA GLY A 130 17.20 7.15 -20.08
C GLY A 130 18.08 8.38 -19.88
N ILE A 131 19.08 8.25 -19.01
CA ILE A 131 20.05 9.31 -18.69
C ILE A 131 21.43 8.90 -19.19
N LEU A 132 22.14 9.86 -19.81
CA LEU A 132 23.51 9.71 -20.27
C LEU A 132 24.34 10.93 -19.85
N CYS A 133 25.18 10.76 -18.83
CA CYS A 133 26.08 11.80 -18.37
C CYS A 133 27.49 11.60 -18.96
N GLN A 134 28.05 12.65 -19.54
CA GLN A 134 29.42 12.66 -20.07
C GLN A 134 30.18 13.84 -19.47
N ALA A 135 31.21 13.55 -18.67
CA ALA A 135 32.08 14.58 -18.12
C ALA A 135 33.03 15.12 -19.20
N THR A 136 33.30 16.43 -19.17
CA THR A 136 34.35 17.05 -19.96
C THR A 136 35.69 16.84 -19.26
N GLY A 137 36.76 16.69 -20.04
CA GLY A 137 38.12 16.79 -19.50
C GLY A 137 38.51 18.24 -19.21
N GLY A 138 39.68 18.43 -18.60
CA GLY A 138 40.28 19.76 -18.38
C GLY A 138 40.32 20.21 -16.93
N ALA A 139 40.79 21.45 -16.71
CA ALA A 139 41.00 22.02 -15.38
C ALA A 139 39.69 22.38 -14.66
N ASP A 140 38.66 22.77 -15.41
CA ASP A 140 37.32 23.10 -14.91
C ASP A 140 36.29 22.15 -15.57
N PRO A 141 36.20 20.88 -15.12
CA PRO A 141 35.38 19.89 -15.77
C PRO A 141 33.89 20.18 -15.53
N SER A 142 33.09 20.01 -16.58
CA SER A 142 31.62 20.10 -16.58
C SER A 142 31.04 18.74 -16.95
N VAL A 143 29.72 18.59 -16.87
CA VAL A 143 29.03 17.40 -17.32
C VAL A 143 27.94 17.78 -18.32
N VAL A 144 27.93 17.10 -19.47
CA VAL A 144 26.81 17.13 -20.40
C VAL A 144 25.87 15.98 -20.00
N VAL A 145 24.69 16.37 -19.53
CA VAL A 145 23.63 15.46 -19.10
C VAL A 145 22.62 15.33 -20.22
N GLY A 146 22.54 14.16 -20.85
CA GLY A 146 21.51 13.79 -21.81
C GLY A 146 20.35 13.07 -21.14
N ILE A 147 19.14 13.47 -21.49
CA ILE A 147 17.89 12.95 -20.96
C ILE A 147 16.96 12.68 -22.15
N GLY A 148 16.68 11.40 -22.40
CA GLY A 148 15.68 10.97 -23.37
C GLY A 148 14.41 10.53 -22.64
N ILE A 149 13.30 11.25 -22.80
CA ILE A 149 12.03 10.97 -22.12
C ILE A 149 10.97 10.55 -23.12
N ASN A 150 10.32 9.41 -22.87
CA ASN A 150 9.19 8.96 -23.65
C ASN A 150 7.90 9.65 -23.19
N VAL A 151 7.23 10.41 -24.07
CA VAL A 151 6.09 11.25 -23.69
C VAL A 151 4.80 10.73 -24.33
N HIS A 152 4.69 10.85 -25.65
CA HIS A 152 3.48 10.51 -26.41
C HIS A 152 3.60 9.22 -27.22
N GLN A 153 4.74 8.51 -27.17
CA GLN A 153 4.89 7.24 -27.90
C GLN A 153 3.80 6.25 -27.52
N THR A 154 3.22 5.62 -28.53
CA THR A 154 2.39 4.42 -28.40
C THR A 154 3.25 3.17 -28.19
N ALA A 155 2.63 2.05 -27.84
CA ALA A 155 3.35 0.79 -27.59
C ALA A 155 4.15 0.32 -28.83
N GLU A 156 3.63 0.57 -30.04
CA GLU A 156 4.27 0.18 -31.30
C GLU A 156 5.48 1.04 -31.67
N GLU A 157 5.58 2.25 -31.11
CA GLU A 157 6.65 3.22 -31.39
C GLU A 157 7.82 3.10 -30.39
N LEU A 158 7.66 2.28 -29.35
CA LEU A 158 8.70 2.06 -28.35
C LEU A 158 9.75 1.03 -28.84
N PRO A 159 11.03 1.21 -28.50
CA PRO A 159 12.10 0.37 -29.03
C PRO A 159 12.15 -1.04 -28.41
N VAL A 160 11.52 -1.24 -27.25
CA VAL A 160 11.47 -2.50 -26.52
C VAL A 160 10.18 -2.59 -25.69
N ASP A 161 9.66 -3.80 -25.49
CA ASP A 161 8.43 -4.07 -24.71
C ASP A 161 8.53 -3.68 -23.23
N THR A 162 9.76 -3.52 -22.72
CA THR A 162 10.03 -3.10 -21.34
C THR A 162 10.04 -1.58 -21.15
N ALA A 163 9.87 -0.81 -22.23
CA ALA A 163 9.74 0.64 -22.18
C ALA A 163 8.27 1.05 -22.02
N THR A 164 8.05 2.28 -21.60
CA THR A 164 6.74 2.93 -21.54
C THR A 164 6.86 4.41 -21.88
N SER A 165 5.74 5.11 -21.93
CA SER A 165 5.63 6.57 -22.15
C SER A 165 4.63 7.16 -21.16
N LEU A 166 4.67 8.47 -20.93
CA LEU A 166 3.65 9.14 -20.10
C LEU A 166 2.23 8.85 -20.61
N HIS A 167 2.05 8.87 -21.93
CA HIS A 167 0.77 8.54 -22.56
C HIS A 167 0.29 7.13 -22.20
N LEU A 168 1.16 6.11 -22.27
CA LEU A 168 0.79 4.73 -21.97
C LEU A 168 0.50 4.47 -20.49
N VAL A 169 1.08 5.27 -19.58
CA VAL A 169 0.73 5.22 -18.15
C VAL A 169 -0.44 6.13 -17.79
N GLY A 170 -1.16 6.67 -18.78
CA GLY A 170 -2.41 7.40 -18.60
C GLY A 170 -2.25 8.90 -18.33
N HIS A 171 -1.10 9.48 -18.64
CA HIS A 171 -0.82 10.90 -18.43
C HIS A 171 -0.50 11.60 -19.76
N ASP A 172 -1.23 12.66 -20.06
CA ASP A 172 -0.96 13.53 -21.21
C ASP A 172 -0.36 14.85 -20.73
N VAL A 173 0.80 15.22 -21.29
CA VAL A 173 1.59 16.35 -20.81
C VAL A 173 2.16 17.12 -21.99
N ARG A 174 2.12 18.45 -21.95
CA ARG A 174 2.82 19.27 -22.94
C ARG A 174 4.33 19.12 -22.77
N CYS A 175 5.03 18.90 -23.88
CA CYS A 175 6.48 18.76 -23.88
C CYS A 175 7.19 20.00 -23.29
N GLU A 176 6.73 21.22 -23.56
CA GLU A 176 7.32 22.44 -23.01
C GLU A 176 7.21 22.51 -21.48
N ASP A 177 6.09 22.05 -20.91
CA ASP A 177 5.91 22.00 -19.46
C ASP A 177 6.92 21.05 -18.82
N LEU A 178 7.11 19.89 -19.44
CA LEU A 178 8.07 18.88 -18.98
C LEU A 178 9.52 19.38 -19.11
N ILE A 179 9.89 20.01 -20.23
CA ILE A 179 11.22 20.60 -20.45
C ILE A 179 11.52 21.66 -19.38
N VAL A 180 10.60 22.59 -19.17
CA VAL A 180 10.75 23.67 -18.18
C VAL A 180 10.84 23.08 -16.77
N GLY A 181 10.01 22.09 -16.44
CA GLY A 181 10.03 21.38 -15.17
C GLY A 181 11.38 20.70 -14.91
N VAL A 182 11.89 19.94 -15.88
CA VAL A 182 13.18 19.23 -15.77
C VAL A 182 14.33 20.22 -15.61
N LEU A 183 14.40 21.27 -16.42
CA LEU A 183 15.47 22.27 -16.32
C LEU A 183 15.44 23.01 -14.98
N ARG A 184 14.27 23.38 -14.47
CA ARG A 184 14.15 23.97 -13.12
C ARG A 184 14.63 23.00 -12.03
N ALA A 185 14.21 21.74 -12.10
CA ALA A 185 14.63 20.72 -11.14
C ALA A 185 16.14 20.46 -11.20
N LEU A 186 16.75 20.43 -12.38
CA LEU A 186 18.21 20.32 -12.55
C LEU A 186 18.95 21.50 -11.93
N ALA A 187 18.46 22.74 -12.12
CA ALA A 187 19.06 23.91 -11.51
C ALA A 187 18.98 23.89 -9.97
N GLN A 188 17.90 23.35 -9.41
CA GLN A 188 17.77 23.16 -7.96
C GLN A 188 18.75 22.09 -7.45
N ILE A 189 18.77 20.91 -8.07
CA ILE A 189 19.67 19.83 -7.70
C ILE A 189 21.14 20.26 -7.78
N GLN A 190 21.51 21.06 -8.78
CA GLN A 190 22.87 21.58 -8.91
C GLN A 190 23.28 22.42 -7.69
N GLN A 191 22.36 23.18 -7.07
CA GLN A 191 22.65 23.99 -5.88
C GLN A 191 22.87 23.13 -4.64
N GLU A 192 22.29 21.92 -4.61
CA GLU A 192 22.28 21.02 -3.46
C GLU A 192 23.22 19.81 -3.66
N TRP A 193 23.93 19.73 -4.79
CA TRP A 193 24.68 18.55 -5.28
C TRP A 193 25.72 18.01 -4.30
N ASP A 194 26.39 18.91 -3.57
CA ASP A 194 27.45 18.60 -2.60
C ASP A 194 26.88 18.25 -1.20
N GLY A 195 25.56 18.28 -1.00
CA GLY A 195 24.90 17.87 0.24
C GLY A 195 24.21 16.51 0.13
N ASP A 196 23.81 15.95 1.27
CA ASP A 196 23.20 14.60 1.35
C ASP A 196 21.67 14.59 1.17
N GLY A 197 21.02 15.75 1.09
CA GLY A 197 19.55 15.88 1.14
C GLY A 197 18.82 15.15 0.00
N GLU A 198 19.37 15.19 -1.20
CA GLU A 198 18.76 14.56 -2.38
C GLU A 198 19.11 13.06 -2.50
N ASP A 199 20.15 12.59 -1.79
CA ASP A 199 20.55 11.18 -1.82
C ASP A 199 19.47 10.29 -1.19
N SER A 200 18.86 10.75 -0.10
CA SER A 200 17.71 10.08 0.53
C SER A 200 16.51 10.01 -0.42
N ALA A 201 16.28 11.05 -1.23
CA ALA A 201 15.22 11.08 -2.22
C ALA A 201 15.46 10.05 -3.34
N TYR A 202 16.73 9.87 -3.76
CA TYR A 202 17.10 8.81 -4.69
C TYR A 202 16.88 7.42 -4.09
N ARG A 203 17.44 7.15 -2.89
CA ARG A 203 17.33 5.83 -2.23
C ARG A 203 15.88 5.41 -2.03
N ALA A 204 15.02 6.31 -1.55
CA ALA A 204 13.60 6.04 -1.36
C ALA A 204 12.83 5.74 -2.66
N ALA A 205 13.33 6.24 -3.80
CA ALA A 205 12.73 6.00 -5.11
C ALA A 205 13.44 4.90 -5.91
N CYS A 206 14.54 4.34 -5.41
CA CYS A 206 15.36 3.37 -6.12
C CYS A 206 14.70 1.99 -6.09
N VAL A 207 14.27 1.50 -7.25
CA VAL A 207 13.64 0.17 -7.37
C VAL A 207 14.66 -0.96 -7.49
N THR A 208 15.94 -0.63 -7.66
CA THR A 208 17.03 -1.62 -7.77
C THR A 208 17.42 -2.16 -6.40
N VAL A 209 17.42 -1.31 -5.37
CA VAL A 209 17.72 -1.71 -3.99
C VAL A 209 16.64 -2.69 -3.50
N GLY A 210 17.07 -3.74 -2.80
CA GLY A 210 16.23 -4.85 -2.36
C GLY A 210 15.99 -5.93 -3.43
N GLN A 211 16.45 -5.74 -4.68
CA GLN A 211 16.30 -6.73 -5.74
C GLN A 211 17.52 -7.64 -5.87
N GLN A 212 17.30 -8.85 -6.37
CA GLN A 212 18.39 -9.71 -6.85
C GLN A 212 18.86 -9.22 -8.21
N VAL A 213 20.11 -8.81 -8.28
CA VAL A 213 20.71 -8.23 -9.47
C VAL A 213 21.86 -9.09 -9.95
N ARG A 214 21.99 -9.19 -11.27
CA ARG A 214 23.24 -9.56 -11.92
C ARG A 214 23.86 -8.29 -12.49
N VAL A 215 24.98 -7.89 -11.91
CA VAL A 215 25.81 -6.77 -12.34
C VAL A 215 26.84 -7.31 -13.32
N GLU A 216 26.66 -7.02 -14.61
CA GLU A 216 27.63 -7.31 -15.66
C GLU A 216 28.65 -6.17 -15.68
N MET A 217 29.93 -6.48 -15.42
CA MET A 217 31.03 -5.50 -15.40
C MET A 217 31.80 -5.50 -16.72
N SER A 218 32.72 -4.55 -16.88
CA SER A 218 33.58 -4.46 -18.07
C SER A 218 34.52 -5.66 -18.17
N GLY A 219 34.17 -6.63 -19.01
CA GLY A 219 34.85 -7.93 -19.15
C GLY A 219 33.83 -9.08 -19.18
N ASP A 220 34.28 -10.33 -19.08
CA ASP A 220 33.38 -11.50 -18.87
C ASP A 220 33.02 -11.69 -17.37
N GLU A 221 33.31 -10.70 -16.53
CA GLU A 221 33.03 -10.73 -15.09
C GLU A 221 31.60 -10.27 -14.81
N SER A 222 30.84 -11.08 -14.05
CA SER A 222 29.53 -10.70 -13.54
C SER A 222 29.38 -11.11 -12.09
N VAL A 223 28.78 -10.22 -11.29
CA VAL A 223 28.45 -10.49 -9.89
C VAL A 223 26.94 -10.60 -9.77
N THR A 224 26.48 -11.65 -9.10
CA THR A 224 25.06 -11.87 -8.83
C THR A 224 24.83 -11.84 -7.33
N GLY A 225 23.84 -11.08 -6.88
CA GLY A 225 23.50 -10.98 -5.47
C GLY A 225 22.43 -9.91 -5.20
N PRO A 226 21.92 -9.82 -3.96
CA PRO A 226 20.95 -8.81 -3.60
C PRO A 226 21.62 -7.42 -3.55
N ALA A 227 20.99 -6.43 -4.17
CA ALA A 227 21.37 -5.04 -4.05
C ALA A 227 20.95 -4.51 -2.67
N LEU A 228 21.93 -4.15 -1.83
CA LEU A 228 21.71 -3.75 -0.44
C LEU A 228 21.42 -2.25 -0.29
N ASP A 229 22.21 -1.40 -0.95
CA ASP A 229 22.11 0.06 -0.82
C ASP A 229 22.86 0.77 -1.95
N ILE A 230 22.73 2.10 -2.00
CA ILE A 230 23.61 3.02 -2.72
C ILE A 230 24.53 3.71 -1.71
N ASP A 231 25.84 3.50 -1.81
CA ASP A 231 26.80 4.06 -0.86
C ASP A 231 26.99 5.58 -1.00
N ALA A 232 27.82 6.19 -0.14
CA ALA A 232 28.10 7.62 -0.14
C ALA A 232 28.70 8.15 -1.47
N MET A 233 29.26 7.28 -2.31
CA MET A 233 29.85 7.63 -3.61
C MET A 233 28.89 7.39 -4.79
N GLY A 234 27.66 6.92 -4.54
CA GLY A 234 26.66 6.63 -5.57
C GLY A 234 26.83 5.23 -6.19
N ARG A 235 27.58 4.34 -5.54
CA ARG A 235 27.84 2.97 -6.01
C ARG A 235 26.78 2.01 -5.50
N LEU A 236 26.38 1.06 -6.34
CA LEU A 236 25.46 0.00 -5.94
C LEU A 236 26.20 -1.04 -5.10
N VAL A 237 25.79 -1.23 -3.85
CA VAL A 237 26.34 -2.27 -2.97
C VAL A 237 25.58 -3.57 -3.21
N VAL A 238 26.29 -4.60 -3.68
CA VAL A 238 25.71 -5.94 -3.91
C VAL A 238 26.29 -6.90 -2.90
N ASP A 239 25.42 -7.66 -2.23
CA ASP A 239 25.88 -8.73 -1.33
C ASP A 239 26.39 -9.91 -2.15
N THR A 240 27.59 -10.37 -1.84
CA THR A 240 28.22 -11.50 -2.51
C THR A 240 28.60 -12.56 -1.47
N PRO A 241 28.96 -13.79 -1.88
CA PRO A 241 29.46 -14.79 -0.93
C PRO A 241 30.68 -14.35 -0.11
N GLU A 242 31.44 -13.37 -0.61
CA GLU A 242 32.63 -12.81 0.04
C GLU A 242 32.31 -11.54 0.87
N GLY A 243 31.04 -11.12 0.89
CA GLY A 243 30.52 -9.94 1.57
C GLY A 243 30.04 -8.83 0.62
N PRO A 244 29.60 -7.68 1.16
CA PRO A 244 29.09 -6.56 0.36
C PRO A 244 30.18 -5.90 -0.50
N VAL A 245 29.94 -5.81 -1.81
CA VAL A 245 30.86 -5.22 -2.79
C VAL A 245 30.21 -4.01 -3.48
N PRO A 246 30.83 -2.82 -3.46
CA PRO A 246 30.32 -1.65 -4.16
C PRO A 246 30.71 -1.63 -5.65
N HIS A 247 29.76 -1.37 -6.53
CA HIS A 247 29.95 -1.27 -7.98
C HIS A 247 29.71 0.15 -8.50
N ALA A 248 30.71 0.73 -9.17
CA ALA A 248 30.61 2.07 -9.72
C ALA A 248 29.91 2.10 -11.08
N VAL A 249 29.21 3.20 -11.37
CA VAL A 249 28.45 3.39 -12.62
C VAL A 249 29.32 3.12 -13.86
N GLY A 250 30.57 3.59 -13.84
CA GLY A 250 31.51 3.47 -14.96
C GLY A 250 31.92 2.04 -15.28
N ASP A 251 31.93 1.14 -14.29
CA ASP A 251 32.41 -0.24 -14.45
C ASP A 251 31.29 -1.19 -14.88
N VAL A 252 30.02 -0.80 -14.67
CA VAL A 252 28.85 -1.63 -14.94
C VAL A 252 28.35 -1.44 -16.37
N ILE A 253 28.32 -2.54 -17.13
CA ILE A 253 27.74 -2.64 -18.47
C ILE A 253 26.21 -2.74 -18.37
N HIS A 254 25.70 -3.66 -17.57
CA HIS A 254 24.27 -3.90 -17.46
C HIS A 254 23.86 -4.46 -16.11
N ILE A 255 22.61 -4.17 -15.72
CA ILE A 255 21.95 -4.80 -14.58
C ILE A 255 20.69 -5.47 -15.05
N ARG A 256 20.66 -6.78 -14.82
CA ARG A 256 19.51 -7.64 -15.09
C ARG A 256 18.95 -8.18 -13.77
N PRO A 257 17.65 -8.54 -13.73
CA PRO A 257 17.18 -9.49 -12.74
C PRO A 257 18.10 -10.72 -12.77
N GLY A 258 18.65 -11.12 -11.63
CA GLY A 258 19.49 -12.31 -11.57
C GLY A 258 18.65 -13.57 -11.86
N GLU A 259 18.95 -14.29 -12.94
CA GLU A 259 18.50 -15.67 -13.09
C GLU A 259 19.19 -16.52 -12.03
N MET A 260 18.41 -17.21 -11.21
CA MET A 260 18.93 -18.22 -10.32
C MET A 260 19.23 -19.46 -11.14
N ASP A 261 20.52 -19.75 -11.35
CA ASP A 261 20.91 -21.15 -11.31
C ASP A 261 20.32 -21.72 -10.01
N LEU A 262 19.59 -22.82 -10.13
CA LEU A 262 18.93 -23.53 -9.03
C LEU A 262 19.99 -23.88 -7.99
N LEU A 263 20.24 -22.96 -7.05
CA LEU A 263 20.93 -23.30 -5.82
C LEU A 263 20.10 -24.39 -5.14
N PRO A 264 20.74 -25.44 -4.60
CA PRO A 264 20.04 -26.48 -3.87
C PRO A 264 19.17 -25.84 -2.79
N GLU A 265 18.02 -26.46 -2.48
CA GLU A 265 17.16 -25.99 -1.39
C GLU A 265 18.02 -25.66 -0.17
N PRO A 266 17.88 -24.45 0.41
CA PRO A 266 18.70 -24.03 1.54
C PRO A 266 18.56 -25.04 2.68
N ASP A 267 19.67 -25.30 3.39
CA ASP A 267 19.71 -26.22 4.52
C ASP A 267 18.54 -25.88 5.48
N PRO A 268 17.81 -26.86 6.04
CA PRO A 268 16.87 -26.60 7.12
C PRO A 268 17.42 -25.67 8.23
N HIS A 269 18.73 -25.71 8.49
CA HIS A 269 19.42 -24.77 9.40
C HIS A 269 19.40 -23.32 8.89
N ASP A 270 19.53 -23.09 7.58
CA ASP A 270 19.46 -21.75 6.98
C ASP A 270 18.05 -21.17 7.05
N ARG A 271 17.01 -22.02 6.97
CA ARG A 271 15.61 -21.59 7.14
C ARG A 271 15.33 -21.17 8.58
N ALA A 272 15.82 -21.94 9.56
CA ALA A 272 15.66 -21.61 10.97
C ALA A 272 16.39 -20.31 11.32
N ALA A 273 17.66 -20.16 10.89
CA ALA A 273 18.44 -18.95 11.11
C ALA A 273 17.81 -17.71 10.46
N PHE A 274 17.21 -17.85 9.27
CA PHE A 274 16.47 -16.76 8.61
C PHE A 274 15.26 -16.31 9.43
N VAL A 275 14.46 -17.25 9.93
CA VAL A 275 13.29 -16.93 10.76
C VAL A 275 13.72 -16.29 12.09
N ASP A 276 14.77 -16.81 12.73
CA ASP A 276 15.31 -16.27 13.97
C ASP A 276 15.79 -14.81 13.79
N ALA A 277 16.45 -14.49 12.67
CA ALA A 277 16.88 -13.12 12.37
C ALA A 277 15.71 -12.14 12.14
N LEU A 278 14.63 -12.59 11.49
CA LEU A 278 13.41 -11.78 11.34
C LEU A 278 12.70 -11.55 12.67
N GLU A 279 12.66 -12.58 13.53
CA GLU A 279 12.06 -12.49 14.85
C GLU A 279 12.84 -11.55 15.77
N GLU A 280 14.17 -11.60 15.74
CA GLU A 280 15.02 -10.66 16.49
C GLU A 280 14.74 -9.21 16.07
N ARG A 281 14.54 -8.93 14.78
CA ARG A 281 14.13 -7.59 14.31
C ARG A 281 12.75 -7.20 14.83
N LEU A 282 11.77 -8.10 14.75
CA LEU A 282 10.39 -7.83 15.18
C LEU A 282 10.27 -7.61 16.70
N LEU A 283 10.99 -8.40 17.49
CA LEU A 283 10.95 -8.36 18.95
C LEU A 283 12.01 -7.44 19.57
N GLY A 284 12.99 -7.00 18.78
CA GLY A 284 14.09 -6.13 19.19
C GLY A 284 15.16 -6.79 20.05
N ALA A 285 15.10 -8.11 20.24
CA ALA A 285 16.08 -8.87 21.03
C ALA A 285 16.15 -10.35 20.57
N PRO A 286 17.33 -10.99 20.61
CA PRO A 286 17.47 -12.39 20.23
C PRO A 286 16.90 -13.34 21.30
N ARG A 287 16.53 -14.54 20.84
CA ARG A 287 16.15 -15.66 21.72
C ARG A 287 17.35 -16.08 22.58
N SER A 288 17.23 -15.90 23.89
CA SER A 288 18.32 -16.13 24.85
C SER A 288 17.85 -16.75 26.16
N MET A 289 16.55 -16.88 26.38
CA MET A 289 15.95 -17.29 27.64
C MET A 289 15.11 -18.57 27.50
N ARG A 290 15.12 -19.38 28.56
CA ARG A 290 14.17 -20.50 28.75
C ARG A 290 12.94 -19.99 29.49
N ARG A 291 11.87 -20.79 29.48
CA ARG A 291 10.65 -20.50 30.26
C ARG A 291 10.96 -20.24 31.74
N SER A 292 11.86 -21.03 32.32
CA SER A 292 12.26 -20.90 33.73
C SER A 292 12.97 -19.58 34.02
N ASP A 293 13.67 -19.00 33.04
CA ASP A 293 14.31 -17.69 33.15
C ASP A 293 13.26 -16.57 33.10
N ILE A 294 12.26 -16.68 32.22
CA ILE A 294 11.11 -15.76 32.15
C ILE A 294 10.32 -15.76 33.46
N ALA A 295 9.97 -16.94 33.96
CA ALA A 295 9.23 -17.11 35.20
C ALA A 295 9.97 -16.48 36.40
N ARG A 296 11.27 -16.78 36.52
CA ARG A 296 12.14 -16.21 37.57
C ARG A 296 12.25 -14.70 37.45
N GLY A 297 12.49 -14.17 36.24
CA GLY A 297 12.64 -12.75 35.98
C GLY A 297 11.36 -11.94 36.20
N ALA A 298 10.20 -12.53 35.95
CA ALA A 298 8.91 -11.89 36.20
C ALA A 298 8.38 -12.08 37.64
N GLY A 299 8.99 -13.00 38.40
CA GLY A 299 8.54 -13.36 39.75
C GLY A 299 7.19 -14.07 39.71
N VAL A 300 7.03 -15.00 38.76
CA VAL A 300 5.85 -15.87 38.58
C VAL A 300 6.30 -17.32 38.45
N THR A 301 5.37 -18.25 38.46
CA THR A 301 5.61 -19.67 38.20
C THR A 301 5.68 -19.96 36.70
N GLU A 302 6.34 -21.06 36.33
CA GLU A 302 6.37 -21.54 34.95
C GLU A 302 4.97 -21.94 34.45
N GLU A 303 4.09 -22.37 35.35
CA GLU A 303 2.70 -22.69 35.04
C GLU A 303 1.88 -21.43 34.71
N GLU A 304 2.05 -20.34 35.47
CA GLU A 304 1.47 -19.03 35.15
C GLU A 304 1.95 -18.52 33.79
N THR A 305 3.26 -18.61 33.52
CA THR A 305 3.84 -18.23 32.22
C THR A 305 3.22 -19.06 31.08
N SER A 306 3.10 -20.38 31.27
CA SER A 306 2.49 -21.29 30.28
C SER A 306 1.00 -21.06 30.07
N ARG A 307 0.26 -20.65 31.11
CA ARG A 307 -1.16 -20.28 30.99
C ARG A 307 -1.34 -19.00 30.20
N LEU A 308 -0.48 -17.99 30.43
CA LEU A 308 -0.48 -16.75 29.66
C LEU A 308 -0.10 -17.00 28.19
N TRP A 309 0.95 -17.78 27.92
CA TRP A 309 1.40 -18.10 26.55
C TRP A 309 0.30 -18.77 25.72
N ARG A 310 -0.38 -19.77 26.32
CA ARG A 310 -1.53 -20.43 25.70
C ARG A 310 -2.73 -19.51 25.53
N ALA A 311 -2.95 -18.58 26.46
CA ALA A 311 -4.02 -17.59 26.33
C ALA A 311 -3.76 -16.65 25.15
N LEU A 312 -2.51 -16.26 24.90
CA LEU A 312 -2.12 -15.46 23.74
C LEU A 312 -2.20 -16.23 22.40
N GLY A 313 -2.31 -17.56 22.45
CA GLY A 313 -2.44 -18.42 21.27
C GLY A 313 -1.10 -18.93 20.72
N PHE A 314 0.00 -18.70 21.42
CA PHE A 314 1.32 -19.12 20.97
C PHE A 314 1.59 -20.61 21.18
N ALA A 315 2.46 -21.17 20.34
CA ALA A 315 2.90 -22.54 20.44
C ALA A 315 3.60 -22.81 21.79
N SER A 316 3.36 -23.99 22.36
CA SER A 316 4.00 -24.37 23.62
C SER A 316 5.41 -24.90 23.36
N ALA A 317 6.41 -24.23 23.94
CA ALA A 317 7.79 -24.70 23.95
C ALA A 317 8.04 -25.78 25.02
N ARG A 318 9.07 -26.61 24.87
CA ARG A 318 9.56 -27.46 25.97
C ARG A 318 10.27 -26.59 27.00
N ASP A 319 10.33 -27.05 28.25
CA ASP A 319 10.97 -26.28 29.34
C ASP A 319 12.47 -26.04 29.07
N GLU A 320 13.09 -26.92 28.28
CA GLU A 320 14.50 -26.86 27.91
C GLU A 320 14.81 -26.04 26.65
N ASP A 321 13.80 -25.51 25.97
CA ASP A 321 13.98 -24.74 24.74
C ASP A 321 14.39 -23.29 25.05
N VAL A 322 15.39 -22.77 24.33
CA VAL A 322 15.82 -21.36 24.40
C VAL A 322 15.10 -20.60 23.27
N VAL A 323 13.87 -20.21 23.55
CA VAL A 323 12.97 -19.62 22.53
C VAL A 323 12.32 -18.31 22.97
N PHE A 324 12.71 -17.79 24.14
CA PHE A 324 12.21 -16.51 24.66
C PHE A 324 13.29 -15.43 24.61
N SER A 325 12.86 -14.18 24.48
CA SER A 325 13.66 -12.96 24.39
C SER A 325 13.43 -12.04 25.59
N GLU A 326 14.20 -10.95 25.69
CA GLU A 326 13.97 -9.90 26.70
C GLU A 326 12.61 -9.18 26.53
N ALA A 327 12.10 -9.12 25.30
CA ALA A 327 10.78 -8.56 25.02
C ALA A 327 9.67 -9.41 25.67
N ASP A 328 9.82 -10.74 25.62
CA ASP A 328 8.89 -11.67 26.26
C ASP A 328 8.88 -11.52 27.78
N LEU A 329 10.08 -11.39 28.38
CA LEU A 329 10.21 -11.12 29.81
C LEU A 329 9.50 -9.82 30.20
N THR A 330 9.71 -8.76 29.42
CA THR A 330 9.08 -7.45 29.64
C THR A 330 7.56 -7.54 29.56
N ALA A 331 7.03 -8.28 28.58
CA ALA A 331 5.59 -8.50 28.43
C ALA A 331 4.99 -9.26 29.61
N VAL A 332 5.63 -10.35 30.05
CA VAL A 332 5.16 -11.14 31.21
C VAL A 332 5.27 -10.32 32.50
N GLN A 333 6.32 -9.53 32.68
CA GLN A 333 6.47 -8.61 33.82
C GLN A 333 5.37 -7.56 33.89
N ALA A 334 4.97 -7.00 32.75
CA ALA A 334 3.89 -6.03 32.68
C ALA A 334 2.56 -6.68 33.13
N VAL A 335 2.26 -7.88 32.63
CA VAL A 335 1.07 -8.64 33.02
C VAL A 335 1.08 -9.03 34.50
N ALA A 336 2.21 -9.56 34.98
CA ALA A 336 2.37 -9.98 36.38
C ALA A 336 2.19 -8.81 37.35
N ARG A 337 2.65 -7.61 36.98
CA ARG A 337 2.49 -6.39 37.77
C ARG A 337 1.01 -6.00 37.92
N THR A 338 0.25 -5.98 36.82
CA THR A 338 -1.19 -5.67 36.85
C THR A 338 -1.99 -6.61 37.75
N VAL A 339 -1.65 -7.91 37.77
CA VAL A 339 -2.30 -8.89 38.67
C VAL A 339 -1.87 -8.68 40.12
N ARG A 340 -0.58 -8.48 40.37
CA ARG A 340 -0.01 -8.33 41.73
C ARG A 340 -0.49 -7.06 42.42
N ASP A 341 -0.64 -5.97 41.67
CA ASP A 341 -1.11 -4.68 42.18
C ASP A 341 -2.64 -4.67 42.40
N GLY A 342 -3.34 -5.74 42.00
CA GLY A 342 -4.78 -5.91 42.20
C GLY A 342 -5.65 -5.07 41.25
N GLU A 343 -5.07 -4.53 40.18
CA GLU A 343 -5.81 -3.77 39.17
C GLU A 343 -6.79 -4.66 38.40
N LEU A 344 -6.38 -5.89 38.09
CA LEU A 344 -7.21 -6.91 37.43
C LEU A 344 -6.94 -8.29 38.04
N ASP A 345 -8.00 -9.09 38.18
CA ASP A 345 -7.85 -10.50 38.56
C ASP A 345 -7.27 -11.36 37.42
N GLU A 346 -6.68 -12.49 37.78
CA GLU A 346 -6.02 -13.41 36.85
C GLU A 346 -6.98 -13.90 35.74
N ALA A 347 -8.24 -14.17 36.06
CA ALA A 347 -9.21 -14.66 35.09
C ALA A 347 -9.52 -13.61 34.01
N THR A 348 -9.61 -12.35 34.41
CA THR A 348 -9.84 -11.19 33.54
C THR A 348 -8.63 -10.94 32.64
N VAL A 349 -7.43 -10.97 33.20
CA VAL A 349 -6.18 -10.84 32.44
C VAL A 349 -6.04 -11.94 31.39
N LEU A 350 -6.30 -13.20 31.74
CA LEU A 350 -6.28 -14.30 30.78
C LEU A 350 -7.40 -14.17 29.73
N GLY A 351 -8.54 -13.59 30.09
CA GLY A 351 -9.62 -13.25 29.15
C GLY A 351 -9.17 -12.21 28.11
N LEU A 352 -8.51 -11.15 28.57
CA LEU A 352 -7.95 -10.09 27.72
C LEU A 352 -6.83 -10.63 26.82
N ALA A 353 -5.91 -11.42 27.36
CA ALA A 353 -4.84 -12.05 26.59
C ALA A 353 -5.39 -12.89 25.42
N ARG A 354 -6.47 -13.65 25.63
CA ARG A 354 -7.17 -14.39 24.55
C ARG A 354 -7.86 -13.52 23.53
N ALA A 355 -8.36 -12.35 23.93
CA ALA A 355 -8.97 -11.41 23.00
C ALA A 355 -7.88 -10.76 22.14
N VAL A 356 -6.81 -10.25 22.77
CA VAL A 356 -5.67 -9.64 22.09
C VAL A 356 -5.01 -10.64 21.13
N GLY A 357 -4.65 -11.83 21.62
CA GLY A 357 -3.99 -12.86 20.80
C GLY A 357 -4.77 -13.22 19.54
N ARG A 358 -6.09 -13.41 19.64
CA ARG A 358 -6.94 -13.71 18.47
C ARG A 358 -7.04 -12.53 17.49
N SER A 359 -7.07 -11.30 17.98
CA SER A 359 -7.13 -10.11 17.12
C SER A 359 -5.80 -9.85 16.41
N THR A 360 -4.67 -10.01 17.11
CA THR A 360 -3.34 -9.80 16.54
C THR A 360 -2.92 -10.93 15.61
N ASP A 361 -3.30 -12.18 15.87
CA ASP A 361 -3.08 -13.32 14.97
C ASP A 361 -3.75 -13.08 13.61
N ARG A 362 -5.03 -12.69 13.61
CA ARG A 362 -5.75 -12.32 12.40
C ARG A 362 -5.10 -11.16 11.66
N LEU A 363 -4.69 -10.13 12.39
CA LEU A 363 -4.03 -8.96 11.80
C LEU A 363 -2.69 -9.35 11.17
N ALA A 364 -1.91 -10.20 11.82
CA ALA A 364 -0.63 -10.69 11.31
C ALA A 364 -0.81 -11.55 10.05
N MET A 365 -1.75 -12.50 10.06
CA MET A 365 -2.06 -13.32 8.89
C MET A 365 -2.55 -12.48 7.71
N TRP A 366 -3.47 -11.54 7.96
CA TRP A 366 -3.95 -10.63 6.92
C TRP A 366 -2.82 -9.77 6.34
N SER A 367 -1.96 -9.22 7.20
CA SER A 367 -0.81 -8.41 6.77
C SER A 367 0.15 -9.22 5.91
N LEU A 368 0.47 -10.46 6.33
CA LEU A 368 1.33 -11.35 5.56
C LEU A 368 0.71 -11.73 4.21
N GLN A 369 -0.61 -11.94 4.17
CA GLN A 369 -1.33 -12.26 2.93
C GLN A 369 -1.28 -11.10 1.94
N VAL A 370 -1.65 -9.89 2.37
CA VAL A 370 -1.59 -8.69 1.52
C VAL A 370 -0.18 -8.47 0.98
N ILE A 371 0.84 -8.66 1.82
CA ILE A 371 2.24 -8.50 1.41
C ILE A 371 2.68 -9.60 0.46
N THR A 372 2.26 -10.84 0.69
CA THR A 372 2.53 -11.96 -0.23
C THR A 372 1.90 -11.69 -1.59
N ASP A 373 0.64 -11.25 -1.63
CA ASP A 373 -0.07 -10.90 -2.87
C ASP A 373 0.62 -9.75 -3.62
N MET A 374 1.14 -8.75 -2.88
CA MET A 374 1.95 -7.67 -3.46
C MET A 374 3.29 -8.16 -4.04
N VAL A 375 3.87 -9.22 -3.47
CA VAL A 375 5.15 -9.80 -3.92
C VAL A 375 4.98 -10.75 -5.09
N THR A 376 3.94 -11.59 -5.10
CA THR A 376 3.70 -12.59 -6.16
C THR A 376 3.12 -11.99 -7.43
N GLY A 377 2.38 -10.87 -7.34
CA GLY A 377 1.54 -10.43 -8.45
C GLY A 377 0.38 -11.40 -8.75
N ASP A 378 -0.38 -11.15 -9.82
CA ASP A 378 -1.56 -11.94 -10.20
C ASP A 378 -1.20 -13.24 -10.96
N ASP A 379 0.06 -13.67 -10.97
CA ASP A 379 0.48 -14.92 -11.60
C ASP A 379 0.35 -16.04 -10.56
N GLY A 380 -0.61 -16.95 -10.76
CA GLY A 380 -0.98 -18.03 -9.83
C GLY A 380 0.06 -19.14 -9.66
N ILE A 381 1.34 -18.78 -9.65
CA ILE A 381 2.46 -19.67 -9.41
C ILE A 381 2.58 -19.84 -7.89
N GLY A 382 2.64 -21.09 -7.45
CA GLY A 382 2.76 -21.42 -6.02
C GLY A 382 3.90 -20.66 -5.35
N VAL A 383 3.68 -20.28 -4.08
CA VAL A 383 4.67 -19.58 -3.26
C VAL A 383 5.89 -20.48 -3.09
N ASP A 384 6.94 -20.24 -3.87
CA ASP A 384 8.23 -20.90 -3.66
C ASP A 384 8.92 -20.34 -2.39
N SER A 385 9.96 -21.04 -1.93
CA SER A 385 10.70 -20.65 -0.72
C SER A 385 11.33 -19.25 -0.81
N ARG A 386 11.49 -18.67 -2.01
CA ARG A 386 12.07 -17.34 -2.23
C ARG A 386 11.02 -16.23 -2.11
N VAL A 387 9.85 -16.42 -2.74
CA VAL A 387 8.69 -15.53 -2.57
C VAL A 387 8.31 -15.45 -1.09
N ALA A 388 8.27 -16.58 -0.40
CA ALA A 388 7.98 -16.61 1.03
C ALA A 388 8.99 -15.78 1.86
N ARG A 389 10.29 -15.86 1.54
CA ARG A 389 11.32 -15.06 2.22
C ARG A 389 11.19 -13.57 1.95
N LEU A 390 10.95 -13.19 0.70
CA LEU A 390 10.76 -11.78 0.32
C LEU A 390 9.50 -11.19 0.97
N ALA A 391 8.39 -11.93 0.95
CA ALA A 391 7.17 -11.54 1.64
C ALA A 391 7.38 -11.42 3.16
N ALA A 392 8.11 -12.35 3.78
CA ALA A 392 8.44 -12.29 5.21
C ALA A 392 9.31 -11.07 5.56
N GLN A 393 10.35 -10.78 4.78
CA GLN A 393 11.21 -9.61 4.99
C GLN A 393 10.39 -8.32 4.89
N ARG A 394 9.56 -8.22 3.84
CA ARG A 394 8.70 -7.06 3.62
C ARG A 394 7.64 -6.91 4.72
N ALA A 395 7.15 -8.02 5.26
CA ALA A 395 6.25 -8.02 6.40
C ALA A 395 6.88 -7.43 7.66
N VAL A 396 8.16 -7.70 7.92
CA VAL A 396 8.89 -7.06 9.03
C VAL A 396 8.99 -5.55 8.82
N ASP A 397 9.42 -5.10 7.63
CA ASP A 397 9.57 -3.67 7.35
C ASP A 397 8.23 -2.92 7.47
N VAL A 398 7.14 -3.50 6.95
CA VAL A 398 5.79 -2.92 7.05
C VAL A 398 5.28 -2.96 8.50
N ALA A 399 5.58 -3.99 9.28
CA ALA A 399 5.18 -4.08 10.68
C ALA A 399 5.78 -2.94 11.53
N GLU A 400 7.04 -2.59 11.28
CA GLU A 400 7.70 -1.44 11.93
C GLU A 400 6.97 -0.12 11.60
N GLU A 401 6.58 0.09 10.34
CA GLU A 401 5.83 1.28 9.90
C GLU A 401 4.38 1.33 10.42
N LEU A 402 3.71 0.18 10.54
CA LEU A 402 2.31 0.09 10.98
C LEU A 402 2.14 0.13 12.50
N THR A 403 3.16 -0.19 13.28
CA THR A 403 3.07 -0.25 14.76
C THR A 403 2.56 1.06 15.40
N PRO A 404 3.04 2.25 15.00
CA PRO A 404 2.49 3.52 15.48
C PRO A 404 1.00 3.71 15.13
N LEU A 405 0.61 3.29 13.92
CA LEU A 405 -0.78 3.37 13.46
C LEU A 405 -1.70 2.45 14.26
N ILE A 406 -1.31 1.20 14.50
CA ILE A 406 -2.06 0.24 15.32
C ILE A 406 -2.26 0.81 16.73
N THR A 407 -1.20 1.37 17.31
CA THR A 407 -1.26 2.01 18.64
C THR A 407 -2.23 3.19 18.66
N TYR A 408 -2.19 4.05 17.64
CA TYR A 408 -3.10 5.17 17.51
C TYR A 408 -4.56 4.72 17.34
N VAL A 409 -4.83 3.78 16.43
CA VAL A 409 -6.17 3.25 16.14
C VAL A 409 -6.76 2.57 17.37
N TRP A 410 -5.98 1.79 18.11
CA TRP A 410 -6.41 1.18 19.36
C TRP A 410 -6.81 2.24 20.40
N ARG A 411 -5.98 3.27 20.61
CA ARG A 411 -6.28 4.39 21.53
C ARG A 411 -7.53 5.14 21.12
N ARG A 412 -7.73 5.39 19.82
CA ARG A 412 -8.91 6.09 19.30
C ARG A 412 -10.19 5.27 19.51
N ASN A 413 -10.14 3.97 19.23
CA ASN A 413 -11.25 3.06 19.48
C ASN A 413 -11.59 2.96 20.97
N LEU A 414 -10.58 2.93 21.85
CA LEU A 414 -10.79 2.96 23.30
C LEU A 414 -11.49 4.25 23.74
N ALA A 415 -11.09 5.41 23.23
CA ALA A 415 -11.75 6.68 23.52
C ALA A 415 -13.23 6.70 23.08
N VAL A 416 -13.53 6.13 21.91
CA VAL A 416 -14.91 5.98 21.41
C VAL A 416 -15.70 5.02 22.30
N ALA A 417 -15.12 3.89 22.70
CA ALA A 417 -15.77 2.92 23.59
C ALA A 417 -16.08 3.51 24.97
N ILE A 418 -15.15 4.28 25.55
CA ILE A 418 -15.36 4.99 26.83
C ILE A 418 -16.48 6.02 26.68
N SER A 419 -16.50 6.78 25.59
CA SER A 419 -17.55 7.77 25.33
C SER A 419 -18.93 7.12 25.22
N ARG A 420 -19.02 5.96 24.55
CA ARG A 420 -20.26 5.16 24.46
C ARG A 420 -20.67 4.62 25.84
N MET A 421 -19.73 4.08 26.61
CA MET A 421 -19.99 3.58 27.96
C MET A 421 -20.55 4.66 28.88
N ILE A 422 -20.01 5.88 28.83
CA ILE A 422 -20.51 7.03 29.61
C ILE A 422 -21.93 7.39 29.16
N ALA A 423 -22.18 7.46 27.85
CA ALA A 423 -23.52 7.73 27.32
C ALA A 423 -24.55 6.65 27.70
N ASP A 424 -24.13 5.38 27.77
CA ASP A 424 -25.00 4.25 28.13
C ASP A 424 -25.20 4.08 29.65
N SER A 425 -24.48 4.84 30.48
CA SER A 425 -24.50 4.72 31.96
C SER A 425 -25.68 5.42 32.65
N GLU A 426 -26.67 5.89 31.88
CA GLU A 426 -27.90 6.44 32.45
C GLU A 426 -28.70 5.37 33.23
N PRO A 427 -29.38 5.73 34.34
CA PRO A 427 -29.77 4.79 35.43
C PRO A 427 -30.75 3.66 35.08
N GLU A 428 -31.29 3.59 33.87
CA GLU A 428 -32.25 2.55 33.44
C GLU A 428 -31.60 1.30 32.81
N SER A 429 -30.27 1.21 32.69
CA SER A 429 -29.58 0.26 31.80
C SER A 429 -29.15 -1.11 32.40
N HIS A 430 -29.66 -1.50 33.58
CA HIS A 430 -29.27 -2.78 34.23
C HIS A 430 -29.70 -4.07 33.50
N ILE A 431 -30.41 -4.01 32.35
CA ILE A 431 -30.87 -5.19 31.56
C ILE A 431 -30.54 -5.08 30.07
N GLY A 432 -29.35 -4.56 29.74
CA GLY A 432 -28.86 -4.45 28.36
C GLY A 432 -29.26 -3.14 27.69
N VAL A 433 -28.51 -2.78 26.65
CA VAL A 433 -28.65 -1.47 26.00
C VAL A 433 -29.60 -1.58 24.82
N ARG A 434 -30.46 -0.57 24.63
CA ARG A 434 -31.33 -0.51 23.44
C ARG A 434 -30.49 -0.16 22.22
N ARG A 435 -30.60 -0.98 21.17
CA ARG A 435 -29.92 -0.80 19.88
C ARG A 435 -30.84 -1.22 18.75
N THR A 436 -30.63 -0.63 17.59
CA THR A 436 -31.21 -1.09 16.34
C THR A 436 -30.16 -1.91 15.61
N ILE A 437 -30.50 -3.16 15.30
CA ILE A 437 -29.63 -4.17 14.71
C ILE A 437 -30.08 -4.41 13.28
N GLY A 438 -29.12 -4.41 12.36
CA GLY A 438 -29.35 -4.75 10.96
C GLY A 438 -28.46 -5.90 10.51
N PHE A 439 -29.04 -6.76 9.68
CA PHE A 439 -28.32 -7.79 8.94
C PHE A 439 -28.49 -7.53 7.46
N ALA A 440 -27.40 -7.47 6.73
CA ALA A 440 -27.40 -7.29 5.29
C ALA A 440 -26.68 -8.45 4.61
N ASP A 441 -27.35 -9.10 3.67
CA ASP A 441 -26.92 -10.37 3.07
C ASP A 441 -26.90 -10.28 1.54
N LEU A 442 -25.90 -10.89 0.89
CA LEU A 442 -25.80 -10.95 -0.57
C LEU A 442 -26.66 -12.07 -1.14
N VAL A 443 -27.50 -11.73 -2.11
CA VAL A 443 -28.39 -12.71 -2.74
C VAL A 443 -27.60 -13.66 -3.65
N ASN A 444 -27.89 -14.96 -3.53
CA ASN A 444 -27.28 -16.05 -4.32
C ASN A 444 -25.76 -16.21 -4.18
N PHE A 445 -25.16 -15.68 -3.11
CA PHE A 445 -23.71 -15.77 -2.89
C PHE A 445 -23.19 -17.22 -2.92
N THR A 446 -23.88 -18.17 -2.29
CA THR A 446 -23.47 -19.60 -2.31
C THR A 446 -23.45 -20.22 -3.70
N GLN A 447 -24.25 -19.70 -4.64
CA GLN A 447 -24.21 -20.14 -6.04
C GLN A 447 -23.04 -19.48 -6.77
N LEU A 448 -22.81 -18.20 -6.48
CA LEU A 448 -21.71 -17.42 -7.03
C LEU A 448 -20.34 -18.00 -6.65
N THR A 449 -20.17 -18.43 -5.39
CA THR A 449 -18.92 -19.05 -4.89
C THR A 449 -18.54 -20.34 -5.61
N ARG A 450 -19.51 -21.00 -6.27
CA ARG A 450 -19.26 -22.21 -7.08
C ARG A 450 -18.89 -21.91 -8.52
N GLN A 451 -19.18 -20.70 -8.98
CA GLN A 451 -18.97 -20.26 -10.37
C GLN A 451 -17.72 -19.39 -10.51
N LEU A 452 -17.41 -18.62 -9.47
CA LEU A 452 -16.24 -17.76 -9.41
C LEU A 452 -14.97 -18.53 -9.06
N GLY A 453 -13.83 -18.10 -9.62
CA GLY A 453 -12.52 -18.52 -9.14
C GLY A 453 -12.20 -17.93 -7.75
N GLU A 454 -11.21 -18.48 -7.05
CA GLU A 454 -10.82 -18.03 -5.70
C GLU A 454 -10.52 -16.52 -5.63
N ARG A 455 -9.89 -15.96 -6.67
CA ARG A 455 -9.55 -14.54 -6.76
C ARG A 455 -10.76 -13.64 -6.96
N GLU A 456 -11.66 -14.01 -7.85
CA GLU A 456 -12.89 -13.26 -8.12
C GLU A 456 -13.78 -13.25 -6.87
N LEU A 457 -13.84 -14.37 -6.15
CA LEU A 457 -14.53 -14.47 -4.87
C LEU A 457 -13.88 -13.58 -3.80
N ALA A 458 -12.55 -13.59 -3.67
CA ALA A 458 -11.84 -12.73 -2.72
C ALA A 458 -12.06 -11.23 -3.03
N ALA A 459 -11.98 -10.83 -4.30
CA ALA A 459 -12.23 -9.46 -4.73
C ALA A 459 -13.67 -9.01 -4.46
N LEU A 460 -14.65 -9.90 -4.69
CA LEU A 460 -16.05 -9.63 -4.36
C LEU A 460 -16.25 -9.44 -2.86
N VAL A 461 -15.73 -10.35 -2.03
CA VAL A 461 -15.87 -10.27 -0.57
C VAL A 461 -15.22 -8.98 -0.07
N GLN A 462 -14.00 -8.66 -0.51
CA GLN A 462 -13.32 -7.43 -0.11
C GLN A 462 -14.10 -6.17 -0.52
N ARG A 463 -14.64 -6.15 -1.74
CA ARG A 463 -15.44 -5.02 -2.25
C ARG A 463 -16.73 -4.85 -1.45
N PHE A 464 -17.41 -5.95 -1.13
CA PHE A 464 -18.60 -5.97 -0.27
C PHE A 464 -18.30 -5.48 1.15
N GLU A 465 -17.24 -5.99 1.79
CA GLU A 465 -16.85 -5.57 3.15
C GLU A 465 -16.46 -4.08 3.20
N SER A 466 -15.79 -3.58 2.15
CA SER A 466 -15.40 -2.17 2.04
C SER A 466 -16.61 -1.26 1.90
N LEU A 467 -17.51 -1.55 0.95
CA LEU A 467 -18.75 -0.81 0.72
C LEU A 467 -19.56 -0.71 2.02
N ALA A 468 -19.73 -1.83 2.71
CA ALA A 468 -20.54 -1.85 3.90
C ALA A 468 -19.89 -1.14 5.09
N SER A 469 -18.57 -1.27 5.25
CA SER A 469 -17.84 -0.54 6.29
C SER A 469 -17.95 0.97 6.08
N ASP A 470 -17.82 1.44 4.84
CA ASP A 470 -17.93 2.86 4.49
C ASP A 470 -19.34 3.40 4.72
N VAL A 471 -20.37 2.69 4.25
CA VAL A 471 -21.78 3.08 4.45
C VAL A 471 -22.13 3.14 5.94
N VAL A 472 -21.77 2.10 6.70
CA VAL A 472 -22.07 2.03 8.13
C VAL A 472 -21.35 3.14 8.90
N ALA A 473 -20.08 3.39 8.59
CA ALA A 473 -19.31 4.46 9.23
C ALA A 473 -19.86 5.86 8.89
N THR A 474 -20.23 6.10 7.64
CA THR A 474 -20.79 7.38 7.17
C THR A 474 -22.08 7.74 7.91
N GLN A 475 -22.93 6.74 8.18
CA GLN A 475 -24.18 6.93 8.90
C GLN A 475 -24.02 6.87 10.44
N GLY A 476 -22.78 6.82 10.97
CA GLY A 476 -22.53 6.81 12.42
C GLY A 476 -22.83 5.47 13.11
N GLY A 477 -23.01 4.39 12.35
CA GLY A 477 -23.21 3.04 12.85
C GLY A 477 -21.90 2.34 13.23
N ALA A 478 -22.02 1.09 13.65
CA ALA A 478 -20.90 0.20 13.91
C ALA A 478 -21.11 -1.15 13.23
N VAL A 479 -20.16 -1.57 12.40
CA VAL A 479 -20.05 -2.95 11.96
C VAL A 479 -19.65 -3.78 13.17
N VAL A 480 -20.50 -4.74 13.55
CA VAL A 480 -20.24 -5.65 14.68
C VAL A 480 -19.34 -6.79 14.21
N LYS A 481 -19.72 -7.43 13.11
CA LYS A 481 -18.95 -8.52 12.48
C LYS A 481 -19.44 -8.78 11.06
N THR A 482 -18.55 -9.37 10.28
CA THR A 482 -18.87 -10.01 9.00
C THR A 482 -18.92 -11.53 9.20
N VAL A 483 -19.88 -12.19 8.58
CA VAL A 483 -20.06 -13.65 8.62
C VAL A 483 -20.23 -14.13 7.18
N GLY A 484 -19.11 -14.31 6.47
CA GLY A 484 -19.14 -14.67 5.05
C GLY A 484 -19.71 -13.55 4.20
N ASP A 485 -20.91 -13.77 3.67
CA ASP A 485 -21.71 -12.87 2.83
C ASP A 485 -22.69 -11.98 3.60
N GLU A 486 -22.73 -12.12 4.92
CA GLU A 486 -23.63 -11.37 5.79
C GLU A 486 -22.86 -10.35 6.65
N ILE A 487 -23.43 -9.15 6.78
CA ILE A 487 -22.90 -8.07 7.61
C ILE A 487 -23.89 -7.77 8.72
N LEU A 488 -23.40 -7.88 9.96
CA LEU A 488 -24.10 -7.45 11.15
C LEU A 488 -23.66 -6.04 11.52
N PHE A 489 -24.59 -5.09 11.46
CA PHE A 489 -24.37 -3.71 11.89
C PHE A 489 -25.32 -3.32 13.02
N SER A 490 -24.92 -2.29 13.77
CA SER A 490 -25.71 -1.72 14.85
C SER A 490 -25.72 -0.20 14.81
N HIS A 491 -26.82 0.39 15.25
CA HIS A 491 -26.99 1.82 15.40
C HIS A 491 -27.72 2.13 16.72
N THR A 492 -27.51 3.33 17.27
CA THR A 492 -28.18 3.77 18.50
C THR A 492 -29.62 4.23 18.26
N THR A 493 -29.91 4.70 17.05
CA THR A 493 -31.25 5.15 16.59
C THR A 493 -31.84 4.24 15.51
N VAL A 494 -33.16 4.30 15.30
CA VAL A 494 -33.84 3.52 14.26
C VAL A 494 -33.58 4.12 12.87
N GLU A 495 -33.65 5.44 12.77
CA GLU A 495 -33.50 6.23 11.56
C GLU A 495 -32.13 6.00 10.92
N GLY A 496 -31.05 6.02 11.72
CA GLY A 496 -29.70 5.77 11.23
C GLY A 496 -29.49 4.34 10.74
N ALA A 497 -30.07 3.33 11.43
CA ALA A 497 -30.00 1.95 10.94
C ALA A 497 -30.74 1.75 9.62
N VAL A 498 -31.86 2.45 9.43
CA VAL A 498 -32.68 2.39 8.21
C VAL A 498 -32.00 3.14 7.07
N ALA A 499 -31.33 4.27 7.35
CA ALA A 499 -30.48 4.95 6.39
C ALA A 499 -29.33 4.06 5.90
N ILE A 500 -28.62 3.37 6.81
CA ILE A 500 -27.62 2.35 6.46
C ILE A 500 -28.24 1.28 5.54
N ALA A 501 -29.40 0.73 5.91
CA ALA A 501 -30.05 -0.32 5.13
C ALA A 501 -30.36 0.12 3.69
N PHE A 502 -30.87 1.34 3.50
CA PHE A 502 -31.14 1.87 2.16
C PHE A 502 -29.86 2.16 1.39
N ASP A 503 -28.88 2.82 2.00
CA ASP A 503 -27.63 3.17 1.32
C ASP A 503 -26.84 1.90 0.90
N LEU A 504 -26.88 0.83 1.71
CA LEU A 504 -26.29 -0.46 1.34
C LEU A 504 -26.96 -1.03 0.08
N ILE A 505 -28.30 -1.03 0.02
CA ILE A 505 -29.05 -1.52 -1.15
C ILE A 505 -28.77 -0.66 -2.38
N ASP A 506 -28.79 0.67 -2.22
CA ASP A 506 -28.62 1.62 -3.31
C ASP A 506 -27.20 1.54 -3.91
N GLN A 507 -26.17 1.48 -3.06
CA GLN A 507 -24.78 1.38 -3.53
C GLN A 507 -24.46 -0.01 -4.10
N ALA A 508 -24.97 -1.09 -3.50
CA ALA A 508 -24.81 -2.43 -4.09
C ALA A 508 -25.53 -2.55 -5.43
N ALA A 509 -26.68 -1.90 -5.62
CA ALA A 509 -27.38 -1.88 -6.90
C ALA A 509 -26.68 -1.02 -7.97
N ALA A 510 -25.84 -0.07 -7.57
CA ALA A 510 -25.04 0.77 -8.45
C ALA A 510 -23.69 0.14 -8.86
N ASP A 511 -23.28 -0.93 -8.19
CA ASP A 511 -22.05 -1.67 -8.49
C ASP A 511 -22.36 -2.98 -9.22
N ASP A 512 -22.05 -3.04 -10.51
CA ASP A 512 -22.34 -4.20 -11.37
C ASP A 512 -21.69 -5.51 -10.90
N LEU A 513 -20.66 -5.43 -10.05
CA LEU A 513 -19.96 -6.60 -9.53
C LEU A 513 -20.56 -7.12 -8.22
N ILE A 514 -21.37 -6.33 -7.52
CA ILE A 514 -21.95 -6.72 -6.24
C ILE A 514 -23.37 -7.26 -6.46
N PRO A 515 -23.66 -8.51 -6.06
CA PRO A 515 -25.02 -9.02 -6.08
C PRO A 515 -25.97 -8.14 -5.27
N ARG A 516 -27.25 -8.12 -5.67
CA ARG A 516 -28.28 -7.41 -4.90
C ARG A 516 -28.28 -7.87 -3.45
N MET A 517 -28.43 -6.91 -2.55
CA MET A 517 -28.51 -7.17 -1.11
C MET A 517 -29.95 -7.27 -0.64
N ARG A 518 -30.16 -7.97 0.47
CA ARG A 518 -31.40 -7.95 1.24
C ARG A 518 -31.07 -7.60 2.69
N VAL A 519 -31.93 -6.81 3.33
CA VAL A 519 -31.63 -6.29 4.68
C VAL A 519 -32.78 -6.55 5.63
N GLY A 520 -32.46 -7.03 6.84
CA GLY A 520 -33.39 -7.20 7.96
C GLY A 520 -33.01 -6.29 9.12
N VAL A 521 -33.95 -5.52 9.66
CA VAL A 521 -33.72 -4.55 10.75
C VAL A 521 -34.68 -4.82 11.91
N ALA A 522 -34.15 -4.86 13.14
CA ALA A 522 -34.96 -4.96 14.35
C ALA A 522 -34.40 -4.04 15.44
N THR A 523 -35.26 -3.51 16.30
CA THR A 523 -34.84 -2.65 17.43
C THR A 523 -35.24 -3.27 18.76
N GLY A 524 -34.38 -3.13 19.78
CA GLY A 524 -34.67 -3.67 21.10
C GLY A 524 -33.43 -3.76 21.99
N ARG A 525 -33.56 -4.48 23.11
CA ARG A 525 -32.45 -4.63 24.08
C ARG A 525 -31.48 -5.72 23.61
N VAL A 526 -30.19 -5.40 23.67
CA VAL A 526 -29.10 -6.32 23.36
C VAL A 526 -28.08 -6.37 24.49
N LEU A 527 -27.43 -7.52 24.64
CA LEU A 527 -26.27 -7.69 25.49
C LEU A 527 -25.01 -7.47 24.64
N ALA A 528 -24.29 -6.38 24.91
CA ALA A 528 -22.99 -6.12 24.31
C ALA A 528 -21.90 -6.85 25.11
N ARG A 529 -21.11 -7.70 24.46
CA ARG A 529 -20.02 -8.42 25.11
C ARG A 529 -18.86 -8.64 24.14
N LEU A 530 -17.66 -8.23 24.54
CA LEU A 530 -16.41 -8.43 23.77
C LEU A 530 -16.49 -7.93 22.31
N GLY A 531 -17.18 -6.81 22.07
CA GLY A 531 -17.36 -6.25 20.73
C GLY A 531 -18.47 -6.89 19.90
N ASP A 532 -19.16 -7.90 20.42
CA ASP A 532 -20.31 -8.55 19.77
C ASP A 532 -21.63 -8.17 20.46
N VAL A 533 -22.76 -8.43 19.80
CA VAL A 533 -24.11 -8.22 20.34
C VAL A 533 -24.91 -9.52 20.35
N TYR A 534 -25.61 -9.77 21.44
CA TYR A 534 -26.44 -10.97 21.62
C TYR A 534 -27.85 -10.60 22.09
N GLY A 535 -28.84 -11.42 21.72
CA GLY A 535 -30.20 -11.32 22.23
C GLY A 535 -31.28 -11.57 21.18
N ASN A 536 -32.53 -11.52 21.62
CA ASN A 536 -33.69 -11.77 20.77
C ASN A 536 -33.80 -10.78 19.59
N THR A 537 -33.38 -9.52 19.78
CA THR A 537 -33.34 -8.51 18.71
C THR A 537 -32.37 -8.91 17.59
N VAL A 538 -31.21 -9.45 17.93
CA VAL A 538 -30.22 -9.93 16.95
C VAL A 538 -30.78 -11.11 16.16
N ASN A 539 -31.37 -12.09 16.85
CA ASN A 539 -32.01 -13.25 16.21
C ASN A 539 -33.15 -12.82 15.27
N ARG A 540 -33.95 -11.82 15.68
CA ARG A 540 -35.05 -11.28 14.87
C ARG A 540 -34.54 -10.60 13.61
N ALA A 541 -33.53 -9.73 13.71
CA ALA A 541 -32.97 -9.02 12.56
C ALA A 541 -32.38 -10.00 11.52
N SER A 542 -31.61 -11.01 11.95
CA SER A 542 -31.04 -12.03 11.05
C SER A 542 -32.14 -12.81 10.31
N ARG A 543 -33.21 -13.19 11.01
CA ARG A 543 -34.34 -13.91 10.41
C ARG A 543 -35.18 -13.05 9.46
N LEU A 544 -35.32 -11.76 9.75
CA LEU A 544 -35.95 -10.79 8.84
C LEU A 544 -35.13 -10.63 7.56
N SER A 545 -33.80 -10.59 7.66
CA SER A 545 -32.91 -10.52 6.48
C SER A 545 -33.11 -11.74 5.58
N GLY A 546 -33.10 -12.95 6.15
CA GLY A 546 -33.34 -14.18 5.39
C GLY A 546 -34.72 -14.28 4.72
N ALA A 547 -35.73 -13.56 5.23
CA ALA A 547 -37.07 -13.49 4.67
C ALA A 547 -37.28 -12.31 3.69
N ALA A 548 -36.31 -11.41 3.58
CA ALA A 548 -36.39 -10.24 2.72
C ALA A 548 -36.18 -10.62 1.24
N GLU A 549 -36.90 -9.92 0.36
CA GLU A 549 -36.70 -10.04 -1.08
C GLU A 549 -35.45 -9.25 -1.52
N PRO A 550 -34.78 -9.64 -2.62
CA PRO A 550 -33.62 -8.91 -3.15
C PRO A 550 -33.93 -7.43 -3.39
N GLY A 551 -33.11 -6.55 -2.82
CA GLY A 551 -33.27 -5.09 -2.91
C GLY A 551 -34.30 -4.50 -1.95
N THR A 552 -34.73 -5.24 -0.92
CA THR A 552 -35.72 -4.76 0.05
C THR A 552 -35.19 -4.74 1.49
N VAL A 553 -35.77 -3.86 2.30
CA VAL A 553 -35.53 -3.79 3.75
C VAL A 553 -36.78 -4.31 4.48
N LEU A 554 -36.63 -5.38 5.26
CA LEU A 554 -37.66 -5.87 6.18
C LEU A 554 -37.39 -5.43 7.61
N ALA A 555 -38.43 -4.96 8.28
CA ALA A 555 -38.40 -4.46 9.64
C ALA A 555 -39.39 -5.19 10.56
N ASP A 556 -39.10 -5.18 11.87
CA ASP A 556 -40.06 -5.59 12.88
C ASP A 556 -41.08 -4.49 13.22
N SER A 557 -42.07 -4.84 14.03
CA SER A 557 -43.12 -3.92 14.45
C SER A 557 -42.60 -2.71 15.21
N ASP A 558 -41.52 -2.87 15.98
CA ASP A 558 -40.97 -1.80 16.82
C ASP A 558 -40.23 -0.76 15.96
N VAL A 559 -39.52 -1.20 14.92
CA VAL A 559 -38.93 -0.31 13.91
C VAL A 559 -40.01 0.40 13.11
N ALA A 560 -41.04 -0.31 12.65
CA ALA A 560 -42.14 0.30 11.89
C ALA A 560 -42.92 1.33 12.70
N ALA A 561 -43.17 1.05 13.99
CA ALA A 561 -43.81 1.99 14.90
C ALA A 561 -42.98 3.27 15.07
N ALA A 562 -41.66 3.16 15.22
CA ALA A 562 -40.77 4.32 15.33
C ALA A 562 -40.76 5.19 14.06
N LEU A 563 -40.98 4.60 12.88
CA LEU A 563 -40.98 5.30 11.58
C LEU A 563 -42.36 5.78 11.11
N THR A 564 -43.41 5.65 11.93
CA THR A 564 -44.81 5.92 11.49
C THR A 564 -44.98 7.36 10.99
N ASP A 565 -44.33 8.32 11.65
CA ASP A 565 -44.41 9.75 11.34
C ASP A 565 -43.21 10.26 10.51
N ASP A 566 -42.35 9.36 10.02
CA ASP A 566 -41.16 9.74 9.26
C ASP A 566 -41.56 10.28 7.86
N PRO A 567 -41.13 11.49 7.46
CA PRO A 567 -41.49 12.10 6.18
C PRO A 567 -40.73 11.50 4.99
N HIS A 568 -39.68 10.72 5.23
CA HIS A 568 -38.81 10.14 4.22
C HIS A 568 -38.98 8.63 4.07
N VAL A 569 -39.61 7.95 5.04
CA VAL A 569 -39.78 6.49 5.01
C VAL A 569 -41.27 6.10 4.95
N ARG A 570 -41.56 5.06 4.16
CA ARG A 570 -42.87 4.41 4.13
C ARG A 570 -42.71 2.96 4.57
N ALA A 571 -43.39 2.60 5.65
CA ALA A 571 -43.49 1.23 6.15
C ALA A 571 -44.83 0.60 5.72
N VAL A 572 -44.79 -0.57 5.08
CA VAL A 572 -45.98 -1.31 4.67
C VAL A 572 -45.96 -2.70 5.29
N ALA A 573 -47.00 -3.03 6.08
CA ALA A 573 -47.13 -4.33 6.71
C ALA A 573 -47.28 -5.44 5.65
N ARG A 574 -46.58 -6.56 5.84
CA ARG A 574 -46.79 -7.82 5.11
C ARG A 574 -47.62 -8.80 5.95
N GLU A 575 -48.10 -9.85 5.29
CA GLU A 575 -48.71 -10.99 5.99
C GLU A 575 -47.74 -11.60 7.02
N ALA A 576 -48.30 -12.13 8.10
CA ALA A 576 -47.51 -12.68 9.20
C ALA A 576 -46.62 -13.83 8.68
N ILE A 577 -45.31 -13.66 8.78
CA ILE A 577 -44.33 -14.68 8.41
C ILE A 577 -44.01 -15.54 9.63
N HIS A 578 -43.92 -16.86 9.41
CA HIS A 578 -43.43 -17.76 10.44
C HIS A 578 -41.90 -17.84 10.36
N LEU A 579 -41.23 -17.35 11.41
CA LEU A 579 -39.78 -17.41 11.50
C LEU A 579 -39.34 -18.57 12.41
N PRO A 580 -38.48 -19.49 11.93
CA PRO A 580 -38.00 -20.62 12.73
C PRO A 580 -37.39 -20.18 14.06
N GLY A 581 -37.93 -20.71 15.17
CA GLY A 581 -37.46 -20.44 16.53
C GLY A 581 -37.94 -19.12 17.16
N ILE A 582 -38.67 -18.28 16.42
CA ILE A 582 -39.25 -17.02 16.93
C ILE A 582 -40.78 -17.11 16.99
N GLY A 583 -41.41 -17.76 16.00
CA GLY A 583 -42.87 -17.84 15.89
C GLY A 583 -43.41 -16.95 14.76
N GLN A 584 -44.72 -16.68 14.77
CA GLN A 584 -45.32 -15.74 13.82
C GLN A 584 -44.98 -14.30 14.20
N ILE A 585 -44.46 -13.54 13.24
CA ILE A 585 -44.25 -12.10 13.39
C ILE A 585 -44.87 -11.34 12.22
N THR A 586 -45.37 -10.14 12.49
CA THR A 586 -45.71 -9.17 11.43
C THR A 586 -44.43 -8.47 11.01
N SER A 587 -44.07 -8.59 9.73
CA SER A 587 -42.94 -7.87 9.14
C SER A 587 -43.43 -6.68 8.32
N TRP A 588 -42.56 -5.70 8.16
CA TRP A 588 -42.84 -4.46 7.44
C TRP A 588 -41.79 -4.23 6.36
N VAL A 589 -42.22 -3.98 5.12
CA VAL A 589 -41.31 -3.54 4.06
C VAL A 589 -41.12 -2.04 4.18
N LEU A 590 -39.87 -1.60 4.25
CA LEU A 590 -39.52 -0.18 4.25
C LEU A 590 -39.12 0.27 2.84
N SER A 591 -39.53 1.49 2.48
CA SER A 591 -39.18 2.13 1.20
C SER A 591 -39.01 3.64 1.39
N ARG A 592 -38.15 4.28 0.58
CA ARG A 592 -38.02 5.74 0.57
C ARG A 592 -39.30 6.36 -0.01
N ARG A 593 -39.83 7.40 0.61
CA ARG A 593 -40.85 8.26 -0.01
C ARG A 593 -40.15 9.11 -1.06
N HIS A 594 -40.31 8.77 -2.34
CA HIS A 594 -39.91 9.71 -3.40
C HIS A 594 -40.77 10.96 -3.25
N GLY A 595 -40.12 12.10 -2.98
CA GLY A 595 -40.80 13.39 -2.95
C GLY A 595 -41.52 13.60 -4.27
N GLU A 596 -42.80 13.96 -4.21
CA GLU A 596 -43.46 14.61 -5.34
C GLU A 596 -42.55 15.78 -5.76
N LEU A 597 -41.93 15.64 -6.93
CA LEU A 597 -41.31 16.76 -7.62
C LEU A 597 -42.41 17.79 -7.85
N LEU A 598 -42.52 18.76 -6.94
CA LEU A 598 -43.21 20.01 -7.20
C LEU A 598 -42.59 20.57 -8.48
N SER A 599 -43.37 20.52 -9.57
CA SER A 599 -42.97 21.09 -10.85
C SER A 599 -42.64 22.58 -10.64
N PRO A 600 -41.49 23.08 -11.11
CA PRO A 600 -41.17 24.49 -10.98
C PRO A 600 -42.10 25.34 -11.87
N PRO A 601 -42.35 26.61 -11.49
CA PRO A 601 -43.32 27.50 -12.14
C PRO A 601 -42.98 27.89 -13.57
#